data_AF-A0A2M7K2N6-F1
#
_entry.id   AF-A0A2M7K2N6-F1
#
_cell.length_a   1.000
_cell.length_b   1.000
_cell.length_c   1.000
_cell.angle_alpha   90.00
_cell.angle_beta   90.00
_cell.angle_gamma   90.00
#
_symmetry.space_group_name_H-M   'P 1'
#
loop_
_entity.id
_entity.type
_entity.pdbx_description
1 polymer ?
#
loop_
_entity_poly.entity_id
_entity_poly.type
_entity_poly.pdbx_seq_one_letter_code
_entity_poly.pdbx_strand_id
1 'polypeptide(L)'
;MEALLTGGTFLTTVGNKVPNNTKVLKRVVAHASIEVTISVGSDDLYTYMQVNQPSTGIVSERPVFSNISNGLGLFTSKYETILPTKPPVGNKTIDSLAHGQFTKNLKFLDHIQTEPLWSASGFNFP
;
A
#
# COMPACT_ATOMS: atom_id res chain seq x y z
N MET A 1 -4.85 9.03 -11.63
CA MET A 1 -5.84 8.46 -10.70
C MET A 1 -5.22 8.54 -9.31
N GLU A 2 -5.64 9.50 -8.51
CA GLU A 2 -5.22 9.62 -7.10
C GLU A 2 -5.79 8.42 -6.36
N ALA A 3 -4.96 7.45 -5.98
CA ALA A 3 -5.39 6.37 -5.11
C ALA A 3 -5.48 6.93 -3.68
N LEU A 4 -6.66 7.44 -3.32
CA LEU A 4 -6.87 8.02 -2.00
C LEU A 4 -6.89 6.89 -0.96
N LEU A 5 -5.78 6.73 -0.25
CA LEU A 5 -5.64 5.72 0.80
C LEU A 5 -6.41 6.18 2.04
N THR A 6 -7.65 5.72 2.18
CA THR A 6 -8.45 5.95 3.39
C THR A 6 -8.31 4.78 4.38
N GLY A 7 -8.55 5.04 5.66
CA GLY A 7 -8.61 3.99 6.69
C GLY A 7 -9.68 2.92 6.40
N GLY A 8 -10.79 3.29 5.77
CA GLY A 8 -11.83 2.34 5.36
C GLY A 8 -11.35 1.38 4.27
N THR A 9 -10.67 1.90 3.25
CA THR A 9 -10.07 1.08 2.18
C THR A 9 -8.99 0.14 2.74
N PHE A 10 -8.18 0.63 3.69
CA PHE A 10 -7.20 -0.19 4.39
C PHE A 10 -7.86 -1.38 5.12
N LEU A 11 -8.84 -1.12 6.00
CA LEU A 11 -9.50 -2.16 6.79
C LEU A 11 -10.27 -3.16 5.89
N THR A 12 -10.90 -2.67 4.83
CA THR A 12 -11.58 -3.53 3.85
C THR A 12 -10.58 -4.44 3.12
N THR A 13 -9.43 -3.89 2.75
CA THR A 13 -8.35 -4.66 2.09
C THR A 13 -7.80 -5.73 3.02
N VAL A 14 -7.55 -5.40 4.29
CA VAL A 14 -7.12 -6.38 5.31
C VAL A 14 -8.18 -7.48 5.48
N GLY A 15 -9.45 -7.10 5.61
CA GLY A 15 -10.59 -8.02 5.70
C GLY A 15 -10.65 -9.02 4.53
N ASN A 16 -10.36 -8.56 3.32
CA ASN A 16 -10.40 -9.37 2.10
C ASN A 16 -9.14 -10.21 1.88
N LYS A 17 -7.97 -9.77 2.37
CA LYS A 17 -6.68 -10.43 2.11
C LYS A 17 -6.27 -11.39 3.21
N VAL A 18 -6.71 -11.17 4.45
CA VAL A 18 -6.36 -12.05 5.57
C VAL A 18 -7.43 -13.14 5.71
N PRO A 19 -7.07 -14.44 5.58
CA PRO A 19 -8.05 -15.50 5.71
C PRO A 19 -8.52 -15.65 7.15
N ASN A 20 -9.83 -15.85 7.30
CA ASN A 20 -10.43 -16.24 8.56
C ASN A 20 -10.13 -17.73 8.83
N ASN A 21 -9.18 -18.00 9.70
CA ASN A 21 -8.74 -19.35 10.04
C ASN A 21 -9.14 -19.68 11.49
N THR A 22 -9.93 -20.74 11.65
CA THR A 22 -10.42 -21.19 12.96
C THR A 22 -9.30 -21.62 13.91
N LYS A 23 -8.16 -22.09 13.38
CA LYS A 23 -6.99 -22.51 14.16
C LYS A 23 -6.15 -21.36 14.70
N VAL A 24 -6.35 -20.13 14.20
CA VAL A 24 -5.66 -18.95 14.76
C VAL A 24 -6.29 -18.63 16.10
N LEU A 25 -5.50 -18.50 17.17
CA LEU A 25 -6.00 -18.11 18.48
C LEU A 25 -6.14 -16.59 18.59
N LYS A 26 -5.09 -15.86 18.19
CA LYS A 26 -5.01 -14.40 18.21
C LYS A 26 -3.97 -13.91 17.21
N ARG A 27 -4.14 -12.69 16.71
CA ARG A 27 -3.19 -11.96 15.87
C ARG A 27 -2.75 -10.71 16.61
N VAL A 28 -1.45 -10.53 16.70
CA VAL A 28 -0.83 -9.33 17.27
C VAL A 28 -0.30 -8.51 16.10
N VAL A 29 -0.68 -7.24 16.02
CA VAL A 29 -0.10 -6.34 15.03
C VAL A 29 1.37 -6.14 15.41
N ALA A 30 2.30 -6.27 14.46
CA ALA A 30 3.69 -5.97 14.75
C ALA A 30 3.86 -4.45 14.96
N HIS A 31 4.64 -4.05 15.96
CA HIS A 31 4.86 -2.64 16.27
C HIS A 31 5.36 -1.86 15.05
N ALA A 32 6.29 -2.42 14.28
CA ALA A 32 6.85 -1.84 13.07
C ALA A 32 6.32 -2.56 11.80
N SER A 33 5.03 -2.37 11.48
CA SER A 33 4.33 -3.16 10.45
C SER A 33 4.02 -2.43 9.14
N ILE A 34 4.26 -1.11 9.05
CA ILE A 34 4.02 -0.35 7.83
C ILE A 34 5.33 -0.18 7.05
N GLU A 35 5.32 -0.53 5.77
CA GLU A 35 6.41 -0.26 4.84
C GLU A 35 5.94 0.77 3.82
N VAL A 36 6.75 1.79 3.60
CA VAL A 36 6.44 2.87 2.66
C VAL A 36 7.56 2.93 1.64
N THR A 37 7.20 2.65 0.39
CA THR A 37 8.10 2.77 -0.76
C THR A 37 7.75 4.02 -1.55
N ILE A 38 8.75 4.87 -1.77
CA ILE A 38 8.64 6.11 -2.53
C ILE A 38 9.36 5.89 -3.85
N SER A 39 8.64 6.07 -4.96
CA SER A 39 9.20 6.06 -6.32
C SER A 39 9.03 7.42 -6.96
N VAL A 40 10.10 7.95 -7.54
CA VAL A 40 10.15 9.26 -8.19
C VAL A 40 10.72 9.10 -9.60
N GLY A 41 10.09 9.71 -10.59
CA GLY A 41 10.57 9.77 -11.98
C GLY A 41 11.18 11.13 -12.32
N SER A 42 11.99 11.20 -13.38
CA SER A 42 12.45 12.50 -13.89
C SER A 42 11.32 13.30 -14.54
N ASP A 43 11.54 14.60 -14.71
CA ASP A 43 10.57 15.51 -15.35
C ASP A 43 10.27 15.10 -16.80
N ASP A 44 11.22 14.47 -17.50
CA ASP A 44 11.01 13.93 -18.84
C ASP A 44 10.00 12.78 -18.84
N LEU A 45 10.08 11.89 -17.83
CA LEU A 45 9.11 10.81 -17.64
C LEU A 45 7.73 11.38 -17.29
N TYR A 46 7.69 12.40 -16.42
CA TYR A 46 6.45 13.08 -16.09
C TYR A 46 5.80 13.72 -17.33
N THR A 47 6.58 14.47 -18.11
CA THR A 47 6.12 15.11 -19.35
C THR A 47 5.61 14.07 -20.34
N TYR A 48 6.35 12.97 -20.53
CA TYR A 48 5.92 11.87 -21.39
C TYR A 48 4.60 11.26 -20.91
N MET A 49 4.42 11.04 -19.60
CA MET A 49 3.17 10.52 -19.05
C MET A 49 2.00 11.49 -19.30
N GLN A 50 2.21 12.80 -19.17
CA GLN A 50 1.18 13.82 -19.40
C GLN A 50 0.74 13.88 -20.87
N VAL A 51 1.68 13.89 -21.82
CA VAL A 51 1.34 13.98 -23.26
C VAL A 51 0.68 12.71 -23.79
N ASN A 52 0.96 11.56 -23.18
CA ASN A 52 0.36 10.27 -23.54
C ASN A 52 -0.88 9.93 -22.71
N GLN A 53 -1.32 10.82 -21.82
CA GLN A 53 -2.57 10.61 -21.09
C GLN A 53 -3.73 10.59 -22.10
N PRO A 54 -4.65 9.61 -22.03
CA PRO A 54 -5.76 9.52 -22.97
C PRO A 54 -6.61 10.80 -22.94
N SER A 55 -6.82 11.44 -24.09
CA SER A 55 -7.76 12.55 -24.20
C SER A 55 -9.19 12.01 -24.27
N THR A 56 -10.10 12.58 -23.48
CA THR A 56 -11.50 12.12 -23.37
C THR A 56 -12.41 12.64 -24.51
N GLY A 57 -11.84 13.09 -25.62
CA GLY A 57 -12.57 13.35 -26.86
C GLY A 57 -12.61 12.10 -27.72
N ILE A 58 -13.70 11.86 -28.46
CA ILE A 58 -13.84 10.71 -29.37
C ILE A 58 -12.61 10.65 -30.30
N VAL A 59 -11.68 9.74 -30.04
CA VAL A 59 -10.49 9.49 -30.85
C VAL A 59 -10.62 8.10 -31.45
N SER A 60 -10.78 8.08 -32.77
CA SER A 60 -10.78 6.90 -33.63
C SER A 60 -9.55 6.03 -33.37
N GLU A 61 -9.73 4.70 -33.38
CA GLU A 61 -8.68 3.72 -33.11
C GLU A 61 -7.46 3.93 -34.02
N ARG A 62 -6.26 3.89 -33.42
CA ARG A 62 -4.98 3.94 -34.13
C ARG A 62 -4.60 2.51 -34.54
N PRO A 63 -4.58 2.15 -35.83
CA PRO A 63 -4.17 0.82 -36.24
C PRO A 63 -2.66 0.64 -35.97
N VAL A 64 -2.28 -0.49 -35.38
CA VAL A 64 -0.89 -0.81 -35.04
C VAL A 64 -0.40 -1.93 -35.96
N PHE A 65 0.46 -1.58 -36.91
CA PHE A 65 1.23 -2.54 -37.70
C PHE A 65 2.70 -2.35 -37.35
N SER A 66 3.25 -3.19 -36.46
CA SER A 66 4.64 -3.08 -36.01
C SER A 66 5.55 -4.12 -36.68
N ASN A 67 6.47 -3.63 -37.51
CA ASN A 67 7.78 -4.22 -37.86
C ASN A 67 8.78 -3.03 -38.06
N ILE A 68 8.86 -2.11 -37.08
CA ILE A 68 9.33 -0.72 -37.33
C ILE A 68 10.85 -0.50 -37.25
N SER A 69 11.38 0.18 -38.28
CA SER A 69 12.61 1.00 -38.31
C SER A 69 12.27 2.46 -37.93
N ASN A 70 13.13 3.14 -37.16
CA ASN A 70 12.89 4.41 -36.39
C ASN A 70 12.10 4.27 -35.08
N GLY A 71 12.43 3.27 -34.25
CA GLY A 71 11.89 3.16 -32.89
C GLY A 71 12.38 4.31 -31.99
N LEU A 72 11.48 5.20 -31.59
CA LEU A 72 11.75 6.24 -30.62
C LEU A 72 11.45 5.70 -29.21
N GLY A 73 12.50 5.49 -28.41
CA GLY A 73 12.41 5.09 -27.01
C GLY A 73 12.51 6.28 -26.06
N LEU A 74 11.95 6.16 -24.86
CA LEU A 74 12.13 7.13 -23.78
C LEU A 74 13.30 6.68 -22.90
N PHE A 75 14.39 7.45 -22.88
CA PHE A 75 15.49 7.26 -21.93
C PHE A 75 15.32 8.26 -20.78
N THR A 76 15.11 7.75 -19.57
CA THR A 76 14.80 8.56 -18.37
C THR A 76 15.26 7.80 -17.12
N SER A 77 15.30 8.49 -15.98
CA SER A 77 15.71 7.95 -14.68
C SER A 77 14.52 7.77 -13.75
N LYS A 78 14.53 6.67 -13.00
CA LYS A 78 13.63 6.41 -11.87
C LYS A 78 14.47 6.22 -10.61
N TYR A 79 14.07 6.86 -9.51
CA TYR A 79 14.61 6.61 -8.18
C TYR A 79 13.55 5.93 -7.30
N GLU A 80 13.97 4.95 -6.53
CA GLU A 80 13.11 4.21 -5.61
C GLU A 80 13.81 4.08 -4.26
N THR A 81 13.09 4.37 -3.19
CA THR A 81 13.59 4.26 -1.82
C THR A 81 12.50 3.77 -0.89
N ILE A 82 12.90 3.09 0.17
CA ILE A 82 12.01 2.61 1.23
C ILE A 82 12.32 3.45 2.47
N LEU A 83 11.28 3.85 3.22
CA LEU A 83 11.51 4.54 4.48
C LEU A 83 12.41 3.67 5.39
N PRO A 84 13.51 4.23 5.94
CA PRO A 84 14.47 3.45 6.72
C PRO A 84 13.85 2.92 8.02
N THR A 85 12.84 3.60 8.54
CA THR A 85 12.05 3.16 9.69
C THR A 85 10.65 2.78 9.24
N LYS A 86 10.17 1.65 9.76
CA LYS A 86 8.79 1.19 9.56
C LYS A 86 7.90 1.86 10.61
N PRO A 87 7.05 2.83 10.22
CA PRO A 87 6.25 3.55 11.20
C PRO A 87 5.27 2.60 11.92
N PRO A 88 4.96 2.89 13.19
CA PRO A 88 3.99 2.12 13.92
C PRO A 88 2.57 2.36 13.43
N VAL A 89 1.71 1.37 13.65
CA VAL A 89 0.27 1.50 13.42
C VAL A 89 -0.33 2.24 14.61
N GLY A 90 -1.07 3.31 14.37
CA GLY A 90 -1.69 4.08 15.44
C GLY A 90 -2.72 3.26 16.23
N ASN A 91 -2.83 3.51 17.53
CA ASN A 91 -3.65 2.74 18.47
C ASN A 91 -5.11 2.61 18.01
N LYS A 92 -5.72 3.69 17.51
CA LYS A 92 -7.09 3.68 16.96
C LYS A 92 -7.26 2.71 15.78
N THR A 93 -6.23 2.57 14.95
CA THR A 93 -6.23 1.64 13.82
C THR A 93 -6.14 0.21 14.31
N ILE A 94 -5.37 -0.06 15.38
CA ILE A 94 -5.30 -1.38 16.03
C ILE A 94 -6.66 -1.76 16.61
N ASP A 95 -7.32 -0.83 17.31
CA ASP A 95 -8.68 -1.06 17.81
C ASP A 95 -9.67 -1.29 16.68
N SER A 96 -9.51 -0.58 15.56
CA SER A 96 -10.32 -0.77 14.37
C SER A 96 -10.04 -2.12 13.70
N LEU A 97 -8.82 -2.65 13.77
CA LEU A 97 -8.51 -4.00 13.30
C LEU A 97 -9.17 -5.06 14.18
N ALA A 98 -9.20 -4.86 15.50
CA ALA A 98 -9.82 -5.79 16.45
C ALA A 98 -11.35 -5.78 16.38
N HIS A 99 -11.97 -4.60 16.30
CA HIS A 99 -13.42 -4.44 16.46
C HIS A 99 -14.17 -4.01 15.19
N GLY A 100 -13.44 -3.63 14.14
CA GLY A 100 -14.03 -3.09 12.92
C GLY A 100 -14.89 -4.10 12.15
N GLN A 101 -15.92 -3.59 11.46
CA GLN A 101 -16.88 -4.43 10.73
C GLN A 101 -16.25 -5.39 9.71
N PHE A 102 -15.10 -5.02 9.14
CA PHE A 102 -14.40 -5.78 8.10
C PHE A 102 -13.40 -6.80 8.65
N THR A 103 -12.93 -6.65 9.89
CA THR A 103 -11.77 -7.39 10.41
C THR A 103 -12.02 -8.05 11.76
N LYS A 104 -13.17 -7.80 12.42
CA LYS A 104 -13.52 -8.35 13.73
C LYS A 104 -13.46 -9.88 13.83
N ASN A 105 -13.68 -10.58 12.71
CA ASN A 105 -13.62 -12.03 12.63
C ASN A 105 -12.18 -12.57 12.44
N LEU A 106 -11.19 -11.71 12.23
CA LEU A 106 -9.80 -12.09 11.95
C LEU A 106 -8.94 -12.28 13.21
N LYS A 107 -9.54 -12.08 14.39
CA LYS A 107 -8.94 -12.32 15.71
C LYS A 107 -7.72 -11.44 16.01
N PHE A 108 -7.73 -10.20 15.54
CA PHE A 108 -6.75 -9.19 15.99
C PHE A 108 -7.00 -8.81 17.45
N LEU A 109 -5.92 -8.65 18.21
CA LEU A 109 -5.97 -8.07 19.54
C LEU A 109 -6.15 -6.54 19.44
N ASP A 110 -6.83 -5.96 20.41
CA ASP A 110 -6.94 -4.51 20.55
C ASP A 110 -5.62 -3.88 21.02
N HIS A 111 -5.56 -2.56 21.12
CA HIS A 111 -4.32 -1.90 21.52
C HIS A 111 -3.91 -2.29 22.95
N ILE A 112 -4.85 -2.42 23.90
CA ILE A 112 -4.59 -2.70 25.32
C ILE A 112 -3.95 -4.08 25.48
N GLN A 113 -4.43 -5.05 24.72
CA GLN A 113 -3.93 -6.42 24.71
C GLN A 113 -2.61 -6.57 23.94
N THR A 114 -2.36 -5.68 22.97
CA THR A 114 -1.19 -5.72 22.11
C THR A 114 0.05 -5.10 22.77
N GLU A 115 -0.11 -3.95 23.46
CA GLU A 115 0.98 -3.20 24.09
C GLU A 115 1.89 -4.04 25.02
N PRO A 116 1.37 -4.88 25.94
CA PRO A 116 2.21 -5.71 26.80
C PRO A 116 3.03 -6.76 26.04
N LEU A 117 2.57 -7.17 24.85
CA LEU A 117 3.25 -8.17 24.03
C LEU A 117 4.43 -7.56 23.28
N TRP A 118 4.35 -6.27 22.95
CA TRP A 118 5.46 -5.52 22.39
C TRP A 118 6.55 -5.29 23.43
N SER A 119 6.19 -4.84 24.64
CA SER A 119 7.17 -4.62 25.71
C SER A 119 7.85 -5.92 26.18
N ALA A 120 7.10 -7.03 26.23
CA ALA A 120 7.65 -8.35 26.58
C ALA A 120 8.58 -8.92 25.50
N SER A 121 8.45 -8.48 24.24
CA SER A 121 9.26 -8.99 23.13
C SER A 121 10.70 -8.46 23.10
N GLY A 122 11.10 -7.62 24.07
CA GLY A 122 12.46 -7.11 24.20
C GLY A 122 12.87 -6.13 23.10
N PHE A 123 11.94 -5.75 22.22
CA PHE A 123 12.16 -4.68 21.25
C PHE A 123 12.08 -3.35 21.99
N ASN A 124 13.24 -2.76 22.25
CA ASN A 124 13.34 -1.40 22.74
C ASN A 124 13.10 -0.48 21.53
N PHE A 125 11.89 0.03 21.40
CA PHE A 125 11.54 0.94 20.31
C PHE A 125 12.02 2.35 20.68
N PRO A 126 12.70 3.06 19.76
CA PRO A 126 13.11 4.45 19.98
C PRO A 126 11.93 5.41 20.06
#